data_AF-A0A090Q6H2-F1
#
_entry.id   AF-A0A090Q6H2-F1
#
_cell.length_a   1.000
_cell.length_b   1.000
_cell.length_c   1.000
_cell.angle_alpha   90.00
_cell.angle_beta   90.00
_cell.angle_gamma   90.00
#
_symmetry.space_group_name_H-M   'P 1'
#
loop_
_entity.id
_entity.type
_entity.pdbx_description
1 polymer ?
#
loop_
_entity_poly.entity_id
_entity_poly.type
_entity_poly.pdbx_seq_one_letter_code
_entity_poly.pdbx_strand_id
1 'polypeptide(L)'
;MKSLRKIFFIQGSLMTISGGLIGLFIGVAFVYLQIEYSLLYIAPGLPYPFEMVLTNVAVAIGTTSILGIIASYIASRRINEALLSQAKL
;
A
#
# COMPACT_ATOMS: atom_id res chain seq x y z
N MET A 1 -22.23 -16.86 1.93
CA MET A 1 -20.88 -16.99 2.54
C MET A 1 -19.74 -17.01 1.51
N LYS A 2 -19.58 -18.06 0.68
CA LYS A 2 -18.44 -18.16 -0.29
C LYS A 2 -18.32 -16.98 -1.26
N SER A 3 -19.44 -16.50 -1.82
CA SER A 3 -19.45 -15.36 -2.75
C SER A 3 -19.04 -14.05 -2.06
N LEU A 4 -19.54 -13.79 -0.85
CA LEU A 4 -19.20 -12.60 -0.07
C LEU A 4 -17.71 -12.56 0.28
N ARG A 5 -17.13 -13.67 0.74
CA ARG A 5 -15.68 -13.77 0.99
C ARG A 5 -14.86 -13.48 -0.26
N LYS A 6 -15.31 -13.96 -1.43
CA LYS A 6 -14.65 -13.68 -2.72
C LYS A 6 -14.70 -12.20 -3.08
N ILE A 7 -15.84 -11.54 -2.88
CA ILE A 7 -15.98 -10.09 -3.12
C ILE A 7 -15.03 -9.30 -2.22
N PHE A 8 -15.01 -9.59 -0.91
CA PHE A 8 -14.10 -8.92 0.02
C PHE A 8 -12.62 -9.17 -0.28
N PHE A 9 -12.27 -10.40 -0.66
CA PHE A 9 -10.90 -10.73 -1.07
C PHE A 9 -10.48 -9.92 -2.30
N ILE A 10 -11.34 -9.88 -3.33
CA ILE A 10 -11.06 -9.13 -4.57
C ILE A 10 -11.03 -7.63 -4.29
N GLN A 11 -11.99 -7.08 -3.53
CA GLN A 11 -12.01 -5.66 -3.18
C GLN A 11 -10.78 -5.26 -2.36
N GLY A 12 -10.41 -6.03 -1.34
CA GLY A 12 -9.22 -5.76 -0.53
C GLY A 12 -7.92 -5.84 -1.34
N SER A 13 -7.80 -6.86 -2.20
CA SER A 13 -6.62 -7.04 -3.05
C SER A 13 -6.52 -5.92 -4.09
N LEU A 14 -7.66 -5.56 -4.69
CA LEU A 14 -7.74 -4.46 -5.65
C LEU A 14 -7.37 -3.14 -4.99
N MET A 15 -7.93 -2.83 -3.81
CA MET A 15 -7.61 -1.64 -3.02
C MET A 15 -6.13 -1.57 -2.66
N THR A 16 -5.51 -2.69 -2.30
CA THR A 16 -4.07 -2.73 -2.03
C THR A 16 -3.28 -2.36 -3.28
N ILE A 17 -3.60 -2.94 -4.43
CA ILE A 17 -2.85 -2.72 -5.66
C ILE A 17 -3.02 -1.28 -6.15
N SER A 18 -4.26 -0.77 -6.20
CA SER A 18 -4.50 0.61 -6.61
C SER A 18 -3.95 1.62 -5.61
N GLY A 19 -4.09 1.37 -4.31
CA GLY A 19 -3.45 2.17 -3.27
C GLY A 19 -1.92 2.16 -3.36
N GLY A 20 -1.34 0.99 -3.63
CA GLY A 20 0.11 0.82 -3.82
C GLY A 20 0.63 1.57 -5.05
N LEU A 21 -0.09 1.53 -6.17
CA LEU A 21 0.25 2.29 -7.38
C LEU A 21 0.18 3.80 -7.15
N ILE A 22 -0.89 4.28 -6.51
CA ILE A 22 -1.06 5.71 -6.20
C ILE A 22 0.00 6.17 -5.21
N GLY A 23 0.22 5.42 -4.12
CA GLY A 23 1.22 5.73 -3.11
C GLY A 23 2.63 5.74 -3.69
N LEU A 24 2.95 4.78 -4.57
CA LEU A 24 4.23 4.77 -5.26
C LEU A 24 4.38 5.97 -6.20
N PHE A 25 3.35 6.31 -6.97
CA PHE A 25 3.39 7.47 -7.86
C PHE A 25 3.70 8.76 -7.07
N ILE A 26 3.01 8.95 -5.94
CA ILE A 26 3.25 10.07 -5.04
C ILE A 26 4.68 10.01 -4.46
N GLY A 27 5.15 8.84 -4.05
CA GLY A 27 6.50 8.66 -3.51
C GLY A 27 7.60 8.97 -4.53
N VAL A 28 7.44 8.52 -5.77
CA VAL A 28 8.38 8.82 -6.87
C VAL A 28 8.38 10.32 -7.17
N ALA A 29 7.20 10.95 -7.26
CA ALA A 29 7.10 12.39 -7.44
C ALA A 29 7.78 13.16 -6.30
N PHE A 30 7.59 12.73 -5.06
CA PHE A 30 8.24 13.32 -3.89
C PHE A 30 9.76 13.21 -3.96
N VAL A 31 10.29 12.02 -4.26
CA VAL A 31 11.73 11.81 -4.40
C VAL A 31 12.32 12.65 -5.54
N TYR A 32 11.62 12.77 -6.67
CA TYR A 32 12.03 13.63 -7.77
C TYR A 32 12.13 15.10 -7.32
N LEU A 33 11.11 15.62 -6.64
CA LEU A 33 11.13 16.98 -6.09
C LEU A 33 12.24 17.17 -5.05
N GLN A 34 12.52 16.14 -4.24
CA GLN A 34 13.56 16.19 -3.22
C GLN A 34 14.97 16.28 -3.82
N ILE A 35 15.22 15.63 -4.96
CA ILE A 35 16.50 15.72 -5.68
C ILE A 35 16.69 17.12 -6.29
N GLU A 36 15.63 17.68 -6.89
CA GLU A 36 15.69 18.99 -7.56
C GLU A 36 15.77 20.15 -6.57
N TYR A 37 14.93 20.13 -5.53
CA TYR A 37 14.73 21.27 -4.64
C TYR A 37 15.32 21.08 -3.23
N SER A 38 15.86 19.89 -2.92
CA SER A 38 16.42 19.59 -1.59
C SER A 38 15.47 19.99 -0.46
N LEU A 39 14.22 19.49 -0.48
CA LEU A 39 13.15 19.92 0.43
C LEU A 39 13.46 19.58 1.91
N LEU A 40 14.16 18.47 2.15
CA LEU A 40 14.55 17.98 3.47
C LEU A 40 16.08 17.99 3.65
N TYR A 41 16.53 18.45 4.82
CA TYR A 41 17.93 18.49 5.24
C TYR A 41 18.14 17.67 6.53
N ILE A 42 19.28 16.98 6.61
CA ILE A 42 19.72 16.27 7.83
C ILE A 42 20.32 17.26 8.83
N ALA A 43 21.13 18.20 8.31
CA ALA A 43 21.82 19.24 9.05
C ALA A 43 21.86 20.53 8.20
N PRO A 44 22.17 21.71 8.78
CA PRO A 44 22.32 22.94 8.02
C PRO A 44 23.32 22.77 6.87
N GLY A 45 22.85 22.89 5.63
CA GLY A 45 23.67 22.72 4.42
C GLY A 45 23.89 21.28 3.95
N LEU A 46 23.31 20.27 4.62
CA LEU A 46 23.41 18.86 4.22
C LEU A 46 22.02 18.30 3.84
N PRO A 47 21.63 18.31 2.55
CA PRO A 47 20.35 17.78 2.10
C PRO A 47 20.28 16.26 2.32
N TYR A 48 19.08 15.75 2.57
CA TYR A 48 18.88 14.31 2.75
C TYR A 48 19.14 13.57 1.42
N PRO A 49 20.04 12.57 1.38
CA PRO A 49 20.49 11.94 0.14
C PRO A 49 19.46 10.91 -0.33
N PHE A 50 18.46 11.36 -1.09
CA PHE A 50 17.54 10.46 -1.78
C PHE A 50 18.09 10.07 -3.16
N GLU A 51 18.03 8.78 -3.49
CA GLU A 51 18.42 8.25 -4.79
C GLU A 51 17.26 7.48 -5.45
N MET A 52 17.02 7.77 -6.74
CA MET A 52 16.02 7.07 -7.55
C MET A 52 16.57 5.76 -8.10
N VAL A 53 16.57 4.72 -7.26
CA VAL A 53 16.95 3.37 -7.68
C VAL A 53 15.70 2.56 -8.00
N LEU A 54 15.61 2.03 -9.23
CA LEU A 54 14.47 1.25 -9.70
C LEU A 54 14.20 0.01 -8.82
N THR A 55 15.24 -0.57 -8.24
CA THR A 55 15.13 -1.68 -7.28
C THR A 55 14.28 -1.31 -6.07
N ASN A 56 14.39 -0.08 -5.54
CA ASN A 56 13.60 0.36 -4.39
C ASN A 56 12.10 0.40 -4.74
N VAL A 57 11.78 0.86 -5.95
CA VAL A 57 10.41 0.88 -6.49
C VAL A 57 9.85 -0.54 -6.63
N ALA A 58 10.64 -1.46 -7.21
CA ALA A 58 10.24 -2.86 -7.38
C ALA A 58 10.02 -3.55 -6.02
N VAL A 59 10.91 -3.32 -5.06
CA VAL A 59 10.79 -3.84 -3.69
C VAL A 59 9.55 -3.28 -3.00
N ALA A 60 9.25 -1.98 -3.14
CA ALA A 60 8.07 -1.36 -2.56
C ALA A 60 6.76 -1.97 -3.11
N ILE A 61 6.62 -2.11 -4.43
CA ILE A 61 5.44 -2.76 -5.03
C ILE A 61 5.35 -4.21 -4.60
N GLY A 62 6.46 -4.95 -4.64
CA GLY A 62 6.49 -6.36 -4.31
C GLY A 62 6.05 -6.63 -2.87
N THR A 63 6.65 -5.92 -1.92
CA THR A 63 6.34 -6.08 -0.49
C THR A 63 4.91 -5.68 -0.16
N THR A 64 4.45 -4.52 -0.62
CA THR A 64 3.08 -4.04 -0.36
C THR A 64 2.03 -4.94 -0.99
N SER A 65 2.25 -5.44 -2.22
CA SER A 65 1.34 -6.36 -2.88
C SER A 65 1.24 -7.70 -2.15
N ILE A 66 2.38 -8.28 -1.76
CA ILE A 66 2.40 -9.56 -1.01
C ILE A 66 1.67 -9.39 0.32
N LEU A 67 2.01 -8.36 1.10
CA LEU A 67 1.40 -8.13 2.41
C LEU A 67 -0.09 -7.83 2.29
N GLY A 68 -0.52 -7.03 1.31
CA GLY A 68 -1.93 -6.69 1.17
C GLY A 68 -2.78 -7.82 0.58
N ILE A 69 -2.22 -8.69 -0.26
CA ILE A 69 -2.91 -9.94 -0.67
C ILE A 69 -3.10 -10.85 0.55
N ILE A 70 -2.07 -11.01 1.40
CA ILE A 70 -2.18 -11.78 2.65
C ILE A 70 -3.23 -11.16 3.58
N ALA A 71 -3.21 -9.84 3.77
CA ALA A 71 -4.18 -9.13 4.59
C ALA A 71 -5.61 -9.31 4.05
N SER A 72 -5.80 -9.20 2.73
CA SER A 72 -7.09 -9.39 2.07
C SER A 72 -7.59 -10.82 2.22
N TYR A 73 -6.70 -11.80 2.15
CA TYR A 73 -7.02 -13.20 2.40
C TYR A 73 -7.49 -13.42 3.85
N ILE A 74 -6.75 -12.91 4.84
CA ILE A 74 -7.11 -13.03 6.26
C ILE A 74 -8.45 -12.34 6.53
N ALA A 75 -8.65 -11.12 6.03
CA ALA A 75 -9.89 -10.37 6.18
C ALA A 75 -11.08 -11.12 5.59
N SER A 76 -10.94 -11.68 4.39
CA SER A 76 -12.01 -12.46 3.75
C SER A 76 -12.42 -13.70 4.55
N ARG A 77 -11.49 -14.35 5.25
CA ARG A 77 -11.77 -15.55 6.06
C ARG A 77 -12.39 -15.22 7.41
N ARG A 78 -12.13 -14.02 7.94
CA ARG A 78 -12.68 -13.56 9.23
C ARG A 78 -14.19 -13.26 9.14
N ILE A 79 -14.73 -13.07 7.94
CA ILE A 79 -16.16 -12.88 7.69
C ILE A 79 -16.92 -14.19 7.95
N ASN A 80 -17.63 -14.22 9.08
CA ASN A 80 -18.53 -15.28 9.53
C ASN A 80 -19.93 -14.71 9.85
N GLU A 81 -20.95 -15.56 9.88
CA GLU A 81 -22.35 -15.23 10.25
C GLU A 81 -22.42 -14.35 11.52
N ALA A 82 -21.59 -14.63 12.53
CA ALA A 82 -21.53 -13.88 13.79
C ALA A 82 -21.12 -12.39 13.63
N LEU A 83 -20.29 -12.08 12.64
CA LEU A 83 -19.88 -10.69 12.32
C LEU A 83 -20.98 -9.95 11.55
N LEU A 84 -21.71 -10.66 10.70
CA LEU A 84 -22.84 -10.10 9.95
C LEU A 84 -24.10 -9.95 10.82
N SER A 85 -24.30 -10.82 11.81
CA SER A 85 -25.40 -10.70 12.77
C SER A 85 -25.19 -9.56 13.77
N GLN A 86 -23.94 -9.22 14.10
CA GLN A 86 -23.62 -8.02 14.91
C GLN A 86 -23.74 -6.71 14.12
N ALA A 87 -23.60 -6.76 12.79
CA ALA A 87 -23.75 -5.60 11.91
C ALA A 87 -25.22 -5.28 11.54
N LYS A 88 -26.16 -6.20 11.82
CA LYS A 88 -27.59 -5.91 11.77
C LYS A 88 -28.01 -5.30 13.11
N LEU A 89 -28.09 -3.96 13.14
CA LEU A 89 -28.97 -3.23 14.05
C LEU A 89 -30.43 -3.46 13.64
#